data_AF-X0ZZM3-F1
#
_entry.id   AF-X0ZZM3-F1
#
_cell.length_a   1.000
_cell.length_b   1.000
_cell.length_c   1.000
_cell.angle_alpha   90.00
_cell.angle_beta   90.00
_cell.angle_gamma   90.00
#
_symmetry.space_group_name_H-M   'P 1'
#
loop_
_entity.id
_entity.type
_entity.pdbx_description
1 polymer ?
#
loop_
_entity_poly.entity_id
_entity_poly.type
_entity_poly.pdbx_seq_one_letter_code
_entity_poly.pdbx_strand_id
1 'polypeptide(L)'
;GKKGEKIVQMNNAAVDAALEKVYEVEVPEKVTSKIKMRPPVPDDAPDFVKQVTAEMIALRGDKLPVSKMPPDGKFPSGTTQYEKRNIAVNIPAWEPDICIQCGRCSLVCPHAAIRIKAYDQKYLKDAPQTFKSADAKGKDFAGMKFTVQVAPEDCTGCGACVVNCPAAEKDENKQPPLLSSTRRRGGRKAINMTLQEPIRDTERENYKYFLSIPDTDPSLFKSGTVKGSQLIAPLFEYSGACAGCGETAYVKLLTQLFGDRAMIGNATGCSSIYGGNLPTTPYTKNADGRGPIWSNSLFEDCAEFAMGMRLTVDKFKRYALELLVFSHAS
;
A
#
# COMPACT_ATOMS: atom_id res chain seq x y z
N GLY A 1 -38.61 -10.16 -7.89
CA GLY A 1 -37.26 -10.63 -7.46
C GLY A 1 -36.96 -10.25 -6.00
N LYS A 2 -35.89 -10.80 -5.39
CA LYS A 2 -35.59 -10.64 -3.94
C LYS A 2 -35.32 -9.19 -3.46
N LYS A 3 -35.01 -8.26 -4.37
CA LYS A 3 -34.67 -6.85 -4.06
C LYS A 3 -35.76 -5.84 -4.45
N GLY A 4 -36.99 -6.31 -4.69
CA GLY A 4 -38.13 -5.46 -5.06
C GLY A 4 -38.22 -5.17 -6.56
N GLU A 5 -39.37 -4.63 -6.96
CA GLU A 5 -39.77 -4.52 -8.36
C GLU A 5 -38.96 -3.48 -9.14
N LYS A 6 -38.63 -2.36 -8.51
CA LYS A 6 -37.79 -1.32 -9.12
C LYS A 6 -36.47 -1.88 -9.68
N ILE A 7 -35.81 -2.76 -8.93
CA ILE A 7 -34.56 -3.38 -9.37
C ILE A 7 -34.82 -4.33 -10.55
N VAL A 8 -35.91 -5.10 -10.53
CA VAL A 8 -36.29 -5.96 -11.65
C VAL A 8 -36.51 -5.14 -12.92
N GLN A 9 -37.31 -4.08 -12.83
CA GLN A 9 -37.61 -3.18 -13.96
C GLN A 9 -36.34 -2.51 -14.51
N MET A 10 -35.40 -2.10 -13.64
CA MET A 10 -34.10 -1.57 -14.08
C MET A 10 -33.29 -2.60 -14.91
N ASN A 11 -33.34 -3.88 -14.54
CA ASN A 11 -32.66 -4.94 -15.29
C ASN A 11 -33.35 -5.20 -16.64
N ASN A 12 -34.70 -5.26 -16.65
CA ASN A 12 -35.46 -5.45 -17.90
C ASN A 12 -35.20 -4.29 -18.87
N ALA A 13 -35.26 -3.05 -18.39
CA ALA A 13 -34.97 -1.87 -19.21
C ALA A 13 -33.54 -1.88 -19.79
N ALA A 14 -32.57 -2.46 -19.07
CA ALA A 14 -31.21 -2.61 -19.60
C ALA A 14 -31.13 -3.64 -20.74
N VAL A 15 -31.91 -4.73 -20.69
CA VAL A 15 -32.00 -5.71 -21.77
C VAL A 15 -32.65 -5.10 -23.01
N ASP A 16 -33.77 -4.40 -22.83
CA ASP A 16 -34.47 -3.74 -23.92
C ASP A 16 -33.56 -2.72 -24.61
N ALA A 17 -32.86 -1.89 -23.82
CA ALA A 17 -31.91 -0.91 -24.34
C ALA A 17 -30.69 -1.55 -25.02
N ALA A 18 -30.25 -2.74 -24.60
CA ALA A 18 -29.10 -3.41 -25.18
C ALA A 18 -29.33 -3.79 -26.65
N LEU A 19 -30.55 -4.20 -27.01
CA LEU A 19 -30.89 -4.59 -28.39
C LEU A 19 -30.66 -3.46 -29.40
N GLU A 20 -30.83 -2.20 -28.99
CA GLU A 20 -30.63 -1.02 -29.83
C GLU A 20 -29.19 -0.48 -29.81
N LYS A 21 -28.32 -1.02 -28.94
CA LYS A 21 -26.97 -0.49 -28.67
C LYS A 21 -25.84 -1.48 -28.98
N VAL A 22 -26.17 -2.63 -29.57
CA VAL A 22 -25.19 -3.55 -30.14
C VAL A 22 -24.94 -3.14 -31.59
N TYR A 23 -23.69 -2.80 -31.89
CA TYR A 23 -23.24 -2.43 -33.22
C TYR A 23 -22.13 -3.36 -33.66
N GLU A 24 -22.13 -3.75 -34.93
CA GLU A 24 -21.00 -4.42 -35.56
C GLU A 24 -19.81 -3.45 -35.67
N VAL A 25 -18.62 -3.90 -35.28
CA VAL A 25 -17.38 -3.13 -35.42
C VAL A 25 -16.58 -3.77 -36.54
N GLU A 26 -16.39 -3.07 -37.66
CA GLU A 26 -15.54 -3.53 -38.75
C GLU A 26 -14.07 -3.58 -38.29
N VAL A 27 -13.51 -4.78 -38.23
CA VAL A 27 -12.11 -5.00 -37.86
C VAL A 27 -11.26 -5.13 -39.13
N PRO A 28 -10.21 -4.31 -39.32
CA PRO A 28 -9.33 -4.43 -40.49
C PRO A 28 -8.63 -5.78 -40.56
N GLU A 29 -8.36 -6.28 -41.78
CA GLU A 29 -7.63 -7.54 -41.99
C GLU A 29 -6.19 -7.54 -41.43
N LYS A 30 -5.60 -6.34 -41.29
CA LYS A 30 -4.24 -6.15 -40.77
C LYS A 30 -4.27 -5.34 -39.49
N VAL A 31 -3.44 -5.71 -38.52
CA VAL A 31 -3.27 -4.94 -37.28
C VAL A 31 -2.67 -3.56 -37.61
N THR A 32 -3.44 -2.50 -37.36
CA THR A 32 -3.04 -1.10 -37.60
C THR A 32 -2.54 -0.39 -36.34
N SER A 33 -2.80 -0.96 -35.17
CA SER A 33 -2.44 -0.36 -33.89
C SER A 33 -0.93 -0.30 -33.70
N LYS A 34 -0.43 0.89 -33.32
CA LYS A 34 0.95 1.08 -32.84
C LYS A 34 1.06 0.91 -31.32
N ILE A 35 -0.08 0.75 -30.63
CA ILE A 35 -0.14 0.60 -29.17
C ILE A 35 0.23 -0.85 -28.84
N LYS A 36 1.29 -1.02 -28.06
CA LYS A 36 1.73 -2.33 -27.56
C LYS A 36 1.05 -2.64 -26.23
N MET A 37 0.83 -3.92 -25.98
CA MET A 37 0.44 -4.39 -24.64
C MET A 37 1.52 -4.02 -23.63
N ARG A 38 1.11 -3.49 -22.48
CA ARG A 38 2.04 -3.22 -21.38
C ARG A 38 2.56 -4.54 -20.81
N PRO A 39 3.84 -4.63 -20.42
CA PRO A 39 4.33 -5.80 -19.73
C PRO A 39 3.60 -5.98 -18.38
N PRO A 40 3.46 -7.22 -17.86
CA PRO A 40 2.75 -7.48 -16.60
C PRO A 40 3.43 -6.86 -15.38
N VAL A 41 4.75 -6.64 -15.46
CA VAL A 41 5.57 -5.99 -14.43
C VAL A 41 6.55 -5.02 -15.11
N PRO A 42 7.07 -4.01 -14.38
CA PRO A 42 8.09 -3.09 -14.89
C PRO A 42 9.41 -3.78 -15.29
N ASP A 43 10.15 -3.16 -16.22
CA ASP A 43 11.44 -3.69 -16.72
C ASP A 43 12.56 -3.65 -15.67
N ASP A 44 12.46 -2.74 -14.69
CA ASP A 44 13.38 -2.61 -13.55
C ASP A 44 13.06 -3.59 -12.41
N ALA A 45 12.06 -4.47 -12.57
CA ALA A 45 11.77 -5.50 -11.61
C ALA A 45 12.89 -6.58 -11.57
N PRO A 46 13.11 -7.24 -10.40
CA PRO A 46 14.07 -8.32 -10.26
C PRO A 46 13.80 -9.48 -11.23
N ASP A 47 14.85 -10.23 -11.58
CA ASP A 47 14.74 -11.31 -12.59
C ASP A 47 13.71 -12.38 -12.21
N PHE A 48 13.60 -12.76 -10.94
CA PHE A 48 12.54 -13.67 -10.49
C PHE A 48 11.14 -13.10 -10.76
N VAL A 49 10.94 -11.80 -10.51
CA VAL A 49 9.66 -11.13 -10.75
C VAL A 49 9.34 -11.11 -12.25
N LYS A 50 10.32 -10.79 -13.11
CA LYS A 50 10.12 -10.76 -14.57
C LYS A 50 9.90 -12.14 -15.17
N GLN A 51 10.61 -13.16 -14.70
CA GLN A 51 10.62 -14.49 -15.33
C GLN A 51 9.58 -15.46 -14.75
N VAL A 52 9.12 -15.26 -13.50
CA VAL A 52 8.20 -16.16 -12.80
C VAL A 52 6.91 -15.42 -12.45
N THR A 53 7.00 -14.38 -11.63
CA THR A 53 5.81 -13.63 -11.16
C THR A 53 5.02 -13.03 -12.32
N ALA A 54 5.67 -12.42 -13.30
CA ALA A 54 5.02 -11.80 -14.45
C ALA A 54 4.24 -12.80 -15.31
N GLU A 55 4.77 -14.01 -15.50
CA GLU A 55 4.09 -15.07 -16.23
C GLU A 55 2.86 -15.58 -15.48
N MET A 56 2.95 -15.72 -14.15
CA MET A 56 1.81 -16.08 -13.32
C MET A 56 0.71 -15.00 -13.34
N ILE A 57 1.08 -13.72 -13.19
CA ILE A 57 0.15 -12.58 -13.29
C ILE A 57 -0.54 -12.55 -14.66
N ALA A 58 0.20 -12.88 -15.72
CA ALA A 58 -0.33 -12.86 -17.07
C ALA A 58 -1.11 -14.13 -17.47
N LEU A 59 -1.51 -14.95 -16.48
CA LEU A 59 -2.26 -16.20 -16.66
C LEU A 59 -1.51 -17.22 -17.53
N ARG A 60 -0.19 -17.25 -17.43
CA ARG A 60 0.71 -18.20 -18.13
C ARG A 60 1.54 -19.04 -17.16
N GLY A 61 1.11 -19.16 -15.91
CA GLY A 61 1.80 -19.92 -14.86
C GLY A 61 2.07 -21.38 -15.24
N ASP A 62 1.13 -22.04 -15.93
CA ASP A 62 1.27 -23.44 -16.39
C ASP A 62 2.40 -23.65 -17.40
N LYS A 63 2.92 -22.58 -18.02
CA LYS A 63 4.06 -22.65 -18.95
C LYS A 63 5.42 -22.63 -18.24
N LEU A 64 5.45 -22.33 -16.94
CA LEU A 64 6.69 -22.26 -16.18
C LEU A 64 7.21 -23.68 -15.93
N PRO A 65 8.47 -23.99 -16.32
CA PRO A 65 9.05 -25.29 -16.03
C PRO A 65 9.37 -25.40 -14.53
N VAL A 66 9.40 -26.62 -14.00
CA VAL A 66 9.76 -26.91 -12.60
C VAL A 66 11.10 -26.29 -12.22
N SER A 67 12.05 -26.21 -13.17
CA SER A 67 13.37 -25.59 -12.96
C SER A 67 13.35 -24.09 -12.62
N LYS A 68 12.22 -23.41 -12.81
CA LYS A 68 12.03 -22.01 -12.41
C LYS A 68 11.45 -21.85 -11.00
N MET A 69 10.99 -22.93 -10.38
CA MET A 69 10.38 -22.91 -9.05
C MET A 69 11.44 -23.12 -7.95
N PRO A 70 11.39 -22.36 -6.84
CA PRO A 70 12.23 -22.62 -5.68
C PRO A 70 11.95 -24.02 -5.11
N PRO A 71 12.98 -24.86 -4.85
CA PRO A 71 12.77 -26.24 -4.40
C PRO A 71 12.18 -26.34 -2.98
N ASP A 72 12.27 -25.26 -2.20
CA ASP A 72 11.72 -25.15 -0.85
C ASP A 72 10.46 -24.27 -0.78
N GLY A 73 9.92 -23.87 -1.94
CA GLY A 73 8.71 -23.05 -2.02
C GLY A 73 8.87 -21.61 -1.54
N LYS A 74 10.09 -21.12 -1.25
CA LYS A 74 10.30 -19.74 -0.78
C LYS A 74 10.22 -18.72 -1.92
N PHE A 75 9.29 -17.78 -1.81
CA PHE A 75 9.18 -16.66 -2.74
C PHE A 75 9.86 -15.40 -2.21
N PRO A 76 10.36 -14.52 -3.10
CA PRO A 76 10.89 -13.22 -2.69
C PRO A 76 9.84 -12.38 -1.96
N SER A 77 10.28 -11.57 -1.00
CA SER A 77 9.49 -10.55 -0.34
C SER A 77 9.37 -9.27 -1.19
N GLY A 78 8.32 -8.49 -0.94
CA GLY A 78 8.14 -7.14 -1.46
C GLY A 78 7.80 -7.11 -2.94
N THR A 79 7.16 -8.15 -3.48
CA THR A 79 6.88 -8.24 -4.92
C THR A 79 5.57 -7.57 -5.34
N THR A 80 4.67 -7.26 -4.39
CA THR A 80 3.43 -6.51 -4.69
C THR A 80 3.70 -5.10 -5.25
N GLN A 81 4.85 -4.51 -4.93
CA GLN A 81 5.22 -3.17 -5.42
C GLN A 81 5.29 -3.08 -6.96
N TYR A 82 5.44 -4.21 -7.65
CA TYR A 82 5.55 -4.30 -9.11
C TYR A 82 4.20 -4.52 -9.80
N GLU A 83 3.10 -4.77 -9.08
CA GLU A 83 1.82 -5.11 -9.70
C GLU A 83 1.11 -3.90 -10.34
N LYS A 84 1.08 -2.76 -9.62
CA LYS A 84 0.43 -1.51 -10.07
C LYS A 84 -0.96 -1.74 -10.69
N ARG A 85 -1.81 -2.48 -9.96
CA ARG A 85 -3.09 -3.07 -10.44
C ARG A 85 -4.07 -2.04 -11.01
N ASN A 86 -4.01 -0.79 -10.55
CA ASN A 86 -4.80 0.33 -11.05
C ASN A 86 -6.32 0.04 -11.10
N ILE A 87 -6.90 -0.37 -9.97
CA ILE A 87 -8.30 -0.82 -9.89
C ILE A 87 -9.28 0.22 -9.29
N ALA A 88 -8.77 1.30 -8.71
CA ALA A 88 -9.62 2.30 -8.07
C ALA A 88 -10.33 3.20 -9.10
N VAL A 89 -11.63 3.40 -8.95
CA VAL A 89 -12.35 4.43 -9.73
C VAL A 89 -11.98 5.83 -9.23
N ASN A 90 -11.97 5.99 -7.90
CA ASN A 90 -11.61 7.25 -7.25
C ASN A 90 -10.41 7.06 -6.32
N ILE A 91 -9.54 8.05 -6.20
CA ILE A 91 -8.40 8.07 -5.29
C ILE A 91 -8.38 9.34 -4.42
N PRO A 92 -7.72 9.33 -3.25
CA PRO A 92 -7.59 10.52 -2.41
C PRO A 92 -6.67 11.57 -3.04
N ALA A 93 -7.18 12.79 -3.23
CA ALA A 93 -6.39 13.98 -3.57
C ALA A 93 -6.15 14.83 -2.32
N TRP A 94 -4.91 15.28 -2.13
CA TRP A 94 -4.48 16.05 -0.95
C TRP A 94 -4.58 17.57 -1.16
N GLU A 95 -5.06 18.26 -0.12
CA GLU A 95 -5.23 19.72 0.00
C GLU A 95 -4.27 20.24 1.11
N PRO A 96 -3.09 20.76 0.73
CA PRO A 96 -2.02 21.09 1.68
C PRO A 96 -2.38 22.22 2.67
N ASP A 97 -3.16 23.19 2.22
CA ASP A 97 -3.65 24.38 2.94
C ASP A 97 -4.58 24.01 4.11
N ILE A 98 -5.42 22.99 3.96
CA ILE A 98 -6.34 22.51 5.02
C ILE A 98 -5.64 21.51 5.95
N CYS A 99 -4.59 20.84 5.48
CA CYS A 99 -3.98 19.72 6.19
C CYS A 99 -3.33 20.11 7.53
N ILE A 100 -3.69 19.37 8.58
CA ILE A 100 -3.08 19.49 9.92
C ILE A 100 -1.90 18.54 10.15
N GLN A 101 -1.50 17.76 9.14
CA GLN A 101 -0.31 16.87 9.17
C GLN A 101 -0.33 15.83 10.31
N CYS A 102 -1.49 15.23 10.57
CA CYS A 102 -1.68 14.27 11.67
C CYS A 102 -1.31 12.82 11.34
N GLY A 103 -1.12 12.47 10.06
CA GLY A 103 -0.79 11.11 9.62
C GLY A 103 -1.93 10.08 9.67
N ARG A 104 -3.12 10.42 10.16
CA ARG A 104 -4.25 9.48 10.27
C ARG A 104 -4.63 8.81 8.95
N CYS A 105 -4.56 9.55 7.84
CA CYS A 105 -4.82 9.01 6.51
C CYS A 105 -3.90 7.84 6.15
N SER A 106 -2.61 7.94 6.50
CA SER A 106 -1.64 6.87 6.29
C SER A 106 -1.83 5.72 7.28
N LEU A 107 -2.16 6.04 8.54
CA LEU A 107 -2.44 5.04 9.57
C LEU A 107 -3.55 4.08 9.15
N VAL A 108 -4.70 4.63 8.72
CA VAL A 108 -5.89 3.83 8.41
C VAL A 108 -5.87 3.22 7.02
N CYS A 109 -4.86 3.50 6.20
CA CYS A 109 -4.80 2.96 4.85
C CYS A 109 -4.49 1.45 4.90
N PRO A 110 -5.42 0.58 4.43
CA PRO A 110 -5.22 -0.86 4.50
C PRO A 110 -4.22 -1.41 3.47
N HIS A 111 -3.75 -0.57 2.54
CA HIS A 111 -2.85 -0.99 1.46
C HIS A 111 -1.53 -0.23 1.45
N ALA A 112 -1.27 0.62 2.46
CA ALA A 112 -0.13 1.55 2.47
C ALA A 112 -0.05 2.44 1.21
N ALA A 113 -1.19 2.68 0.54
CA ALA A 113 -1.31 3.45 -0.70
C ALA A 113 -1.45 4.96 -0.48
N ILE A 114 -1.35 5.43 0.77
CA ILE A 114 -1.18 6.86 1.08
C ILE A 114 -0.20 7.00 2.24
N ARG A 115 0.85 7.80 2.03
CA ARG A 115 2.01 7.91 2.93
C ARG A 115 2.32 9.37 3.21
N ILE A 116 3.10 9.59 4.26
CA ILE A 116 3.57 10.92 4.63
C ILE A 116 5.09 10.93 4.78
N LYS A 117 5.72 12.06 4.46
CA LYS A 117 7.13 12.33 4.78
C LYS A 117 7.27 13.78 5.22
N ALA A 118 8.17 14.00 6.19
CA ALA A 118 8.80 15.29 6.43
C ALA A 118 10.25 15.22 5.93
N TYR A 119 10.69 16.20 5.15
CA TYR A 119 11.99 16.19 4.48
C TYR A 119 12.55 17.61 4.28
N ASP A 120 13.86 17.72 4.03
CA ASP A 120 14.54 19.00 3.78
C ASP A 120 14.03 19.70 2.50
N GLN A 121 13.89 21.02 2.51
CA GLN A 121 13.41 21.79 1.36
C GLN A 121 14.25 21.60 0.09
N LYS A 122 15.52 21.19 0.19
CA LYS A 122 16.38 20.90 -0.98
C LYS A 122 15.76 19.88 -1.95
N TYR A 123 14.95 18.94 -1.44
CA TYR A 123 14.24 17.95 -2.26
C TYR A 123 13.04 18.55 -3.02
N LEU A 124 12.82 19.85 -3.01
CA LEU A 124 11.85 20.49 -3.91
C LEU A 124 12.48 21.04 -5.19
N LYS A 125 13.82 21.08 -5.29
CA LYS A 125 14.51 21.61 -6.48
C LYS A 125 14.26 20.75 -7.72
N ASP A 126 14.30 19.44 -7.55
CA ASP A 126 14.15 18.44 -8.62
C ASP A 126 12.76 17.80 -8.65
N ALA A 127 11.82 18.35 -7.88
CA ALA A 127 10.47 17.80 -7.77
C ALA A 127 9.66 18.07 -9.05
N PRO A 128 8.79 17.13 -9.48
CA PRO A 128 7.81 17.41 -10.52
C PRO A 128 7.02 18.69 -10.21
N GLN A 129 6.66 19.47 -11.23
CA GLN A 129 5.90 20.72 -11.05
C GLN A 129 4.58 20.50 -10.30
N THR A 130 4.00 19.30 -10.41
CA THR A 130 2.74 18.89 -9.79
C THR A 130 2.93 18.31 -8.38
N PHE A 131 4.16 18.21 -7.89
CA PHE A 131 4.46 17.63 -6.59
C PHE A 131 4.07 18.59 -5.47
N LYS A 132 2.98 18.27 -4.79
CA LYS A 132 2.44 19.11 -3.70
C LYS A 132 3.32 18.98 -2.44
N SER A 133 3.54 20.11 -1.77
CA SER A 133 4.19 20.18 -0.47
C SER A 133 3.60 21.30 0.39
N ALA A 134 3.80 21.23 1.71
CA ALA A 134 3.52 22.28 2.67
C ALA A 134 4.66 22.42 3.66
N ASP A 135 4.74 23.54 4.38
CA ASP A 135 5.68 23.69 5.49
C ASP A 135 5.35 22.69 6.60
N ALA A 136 6.35 21.98 7.10
CA ALA A 136 6.15 20.99 8.14
C ALA A 136 5.78 21.67 9.47
N LYS A 137 4.75 21.14 10.14
CA LYS A 137 4.22 21.62 11.42
C LYS A 137 4.85 20.84 12.57
N GLY A 138 5.36 21.56 13.57
CA GLY A 138 5.98 21.02 14.77
C GLY A 138 7.42 21.53 14.94
N LYS A 139 7.86 21.75 16.19
CA LYS A 139 9.17 22.35 16.47
C LYS A 139 10.33 21.51 15.90
N ASP A 140 10.22 20.19 16.00
CA ASP A 140 11.24 19.25 15.52
C ASP A 140 11.36 19.22 13.98
N PHE A 141 10.40 19.81 13.25
CA PHE A 141 10.39 19.86 11.78
C PHE A 141 10.58 21.30 11.24
N ALA A 142 11.08 22.22 12.06
CA ALA A 142 11.25 23.62 11.65
C ALA A 142 12.13 23.72 10.39
N GLY A 143 11.66 24.46 9.37
CA GLY A 143 12.34 24.61 8.08
C GLY A 143 12.18 23.44 7.10
N MET A 144 11.52 22.34 7.51
CA MET A 144 11.27 21.19 6.64
C MET A 144 9.97 21.34 5.84
N LYS A 145 9.84 20.50 4.82
CA LYS A 145 8.64 20.34 4.01
C LYS A 145 7.93 19.04 4.37
N PHE A 146 6.63 19.00 4.13
CA PHE A 146 5.77 17.86 4.41
C PHE A 146 4.91 17.56 3.19
N THR A 147 4.78 16.29 2.86
CA THR A 147 3.90 15.81 1.77
C THR A 147 3.06 14.64 2.24
N VAL A 148 1.78 14.64 1.86
CA VAL A 148 0.94 13.44 1.84
C VAL A 148 0.81 12.98 0.39
N GLN A 149 1.31 11.80 0.08
CA GLN A 149 1.32 11.28 -1.29
C GLN A 149 0.52 9.99 -1.40
N VAL A 150 -0.31 9.89 -2.44
CA VAL A 150 -1.04 8.68 -2.81
C VAL A 150 -0.23 7.87 -3.82
N ALA A 151 -0.29 6.54 -3.71
CA ALA A 151 0.12 5.58 -4.72
C ALA A 151 -1.11 5.31 -5.63
N PRO A 152 -1.25 5.99 -6.78
CA PRO A 152 -2.52 5.96 -7.53
C PRO A 152 -2.87 4.54 -8.02
N GLU A 153 -1.87 3.81 -8.50
CA GLU A 153 -2.05 2.48 -9.10
C GLU A 153 -2.14 1.34 -8.06
N ASP A 154 -1.87 1.62 -6.79
CA ASP A 154 -2.01 0.67 -5.68
C ASP A 154 -3.19 1.00 -4.75
N CYS A 155 -3.84 2.15 -4.97
CA CYS A 155 -5.02 2.53 -4.22
C CYS A 155 -6.22 1.64 -4.62
N THR A 156 -7.03 1.27 -3.65
CA THR A 156 -8.26 0.49 -3.86
C THR A 156 -9.54 1.32 -3.82
N GLY A 157 -9.41 2.64 -3.61
CA GLY A 157 -10.55 3.57 -3.62
C GLY A 157 -11.53 3.43 -2.44
N CYS A 158 -11.14 2.75 -1.36
CA CYS A 158 -12.03 2.46 -0.22
C CYS A 158 -12.50 3.69 0.58
N GLY A 159 -11.83 4.83 0.45
CA GLY A 159 -12.21 6.08 1.14
C GLY A 159 -11.91 6.14 2.64
N ALA A 160 -11.31 5.11 3.24
CA ALA A 160 -11.02 5.07 4.68
C ALA A 160 -10.20 6.29 5.16
N CYS A 161 -9.20 6.73 4.37
CA CYS A 161 -8.39 7.90 4.67
C CYS A 161 -9.20 9.22 4.69
N VAL A 162 -10.19 9.36 3.81
CA VAL A 162 -11.06 10.55 3.68
C VAL A 162 -12.09 10.59 4.80
N VAL A 163 -12.70 9.44 5.12
CA VAL A 163 -13.66 9.32 6.23
C VAL A 163 -13.00 9.72 7.54
N ASN A 164 -11.80 9.20 7.79
CA ASN A 164 -11.06 9.43 9.03
C ASN A 164 -10.24 10.73 9.07
N CYS A 165 -10.26 11.54 8.00
CA CYS A 165 -9.58 12.82 8.00
C CYS A 165 -10.32 13.81 8.93
N PRO A 166 -9.66 14.30 10.01
CA PRO A 166 -10.28 15.22 10.96
C PRO A 166 -10.19 16.69 10.52
N ALA A 167 -9.41 16.98 9.47
CA ALA A 167 -9.21 18.33 8.97
C ALA A 167 -10.24 18.65 7.89
N ALA A 168 -11.00 19.71 8.13
CA ALA A 168 -11.96 20.26 7.19
C ALA A 168 -11.80 21.78 7.16
N GLU A 169 -12.12 22.36 6.01
CA GLU A 169 -12.28 23.79 5.84
C GLU A 169 -13.26 24.31 6.89
N LYS A 170 -12.87 25.39 7.57
CA LYS A 170 -13.71 26.04 8.58
C LYS A 170 -14.74 26.88 7.87
N ASP A 171 -15.94 26.96 8.43
CA ASP A 171 -16.94 27.91 7.96
C ASP A 171 -16.55 29.36 8.27
N GLU A 172 -17.34 30.33 7.79
CA GLU A 172 -17.16 31.77 8.03
C GLU A 172 -17.08 32.12 9.52
N ASN A 173 -17.66 31.29 10.39
CA ASN A 173 -17.66 31.45 11.85
C ASN A 173 -16.49 30.73 12.54
N LYS A 174 -15.50 30.23 11.77
CA LYS A 174 -14.33 29.46 12.23
C LYS A 174 -14.69 28.18 13.01
N GLN A 175 -15.93 27.70 12.90
CA GLN A 175 -16.34 26.47 13.57
C GLN A 175 -15.96 25.26 12.71
N PRO A 176 -15.51 24.15 13.33
CA PRO A 176 -15.34 22.91 12.60
C PRO A 176 -16.72 22.42 12.12
N PRO A 177 -16.86 22.01 10.85
CA PRO A 177 -18.11 21.40 10.41
C PRO A 177 -18.40 20.17 11.28
N LEU A 178 -19.65 20.02 11.72
CA LEU A 178 -20.09 18.87 12.52
C LEU A 178 -19.78 17.57 11.75
N LEU A 179 -18.75 16.85 12.20
CA LEU A 179 -18.41 15.51 11.72
C LEU A 179 -19.28 14.49 12.45
N SER A 180 -20.47 14.19 11.92
CA SER A 180 -21.16 12.95 12.28
C SER A 180 -20.93 11.90 11.20
N SER A 181 -20.90 10.63 11.62
CA SER A 181 -20.81 9.45 10.75
C SER A 181 -21.98 9.32 9.75
N THR A 182 -22.99 10.18 9.84
CA THR A 182 -24.27 10.04 9.12
C THR A 182 -24.76 11.28 8.40
N ARG A 183 -24.22 12.50 8.64
CA ARG A 183 -24.59 13.72 7.87
C ARG A 183 -23.41 14.68 7.73
N ARG A 184 -23.03 14.97 6.48
CA ARG A 184 -22.02 15.98 6.11
C ARG A 184 -22.68 17.37 6.09
N ARG A 185 -22.27 18.31 6.95
CA ARG A 185 -22.34 19.73 6.60
C ARG A 185 -21.12 20.04 5.72
N GLY A 186 -21.38 20.55 4.53
CA GLY A 186 -20.47 20.53 3.37
C GLY A 186 -19.31 21.52 3.45
N GLY A 187 -18.11 20.99 3.66
CA GLY A 187 -16.84 21.72 3.52
C GLY A 187 -15.77 20.81 2.93
N ARG A 188 -14.79 21.39 2.22
CA ARG A 188 -13.66 20.65 1.63
C ARG A 188 -12.83 20.03 2.75
N LYS A 189 -12.44 18.76 2.65
CA LYS A 189 -11.51 18.13 3.61
C LYS A 189 -10.06 18.33 3.15
N ALA A 190 -9.11 18.07 4.05
CA ALA A 190 -7.69 18.04 3.66
C ALA A 190 -7.35 16.91 2.66
N ILE A 191 -8.22 15.91 2.53
CA ILE A 191 -8.11 14.85 1.53
C ILE A 191 -9.53 14.53 1.03
N ASN A 192 -9.73 14.45 -0.28
CA ASN A 192 -11.04 14.22 -0.90
C ASN A 192 -10.94 13.10 -1.93
N MET A 193 -12.00 12.30 -2.10
CA MET A 193 -12.05 11.33 -3.19
C MET A 193 -12.32 12.06 -4.51
N THR A 194 -11.49 11.81 -5.52
CA THR A 194 -11.66 12.34 -6.87
C THR A 194 -11.49 11.23 -7.90
N LEU A 195 -12.01 11.44 -9.11
CA LEU A 195 -11.84 10.51 -10.22
C LEU A 195 -10.34 10.29 -10.48
N GLN A 196 -9.93 9.03 -10.60
CA GLN A 196 -8.52 8.68 -10.76
C GLN A 196 -7.99 9.04 -12.15
N GLU A 197 -8.77 8.73 -13.19
CA GLU A 197 -8.33 8.79 -14.60
C GLU A 197 -7.64 10.12 -14.98
N PRO A 198 -8.17 11.32 -14.63
CA PRO A 198 -7.54 12.59 -15.01
C PRO A 198 -6.22 12.89 -14.29
N ILE A 199 -5.94 12.23 -13.15
CA ILE A 199 -4.79 12.54 -12.30
C ILE A 199 -3.80 11.38 -12.16
N ARG A 200 -4.13 10.18 -12.65
CA ARG A 200 -3.32 8.97 -12.47
C ARG A 200 -1.88 9.16 -12.90
N ASP A 201 -1.66 9.61 -14.13
CA ASP A 201 -0.32 9.68 -14.70
C ASP A 201 0.55 10.72 -13.98
N THR A 202 -0.03 11.86 -13.62
CA THR A 202 0.61 12.88 -12.79
C THR A 202 0.97 12.36 -11.40
N GLU A 203 0.02 11.71 -10.72
CA GLU A 203 0.26 11.19 -9.37
C GLU A 203 1.21 9.98 -9.37
N ARG A 204 1.34 9.26 -10.49
CA ARG A 204 2.33 8.19 -10.64
C ARG A 204 3.74 8.77 -10.61
N GLU A 205 3.99 9.84 -11.35
CA GLU A 205 5.30 10.51 -11.34
C GLU A 205 5.57 11.18 -9.99
N ASN A 206 4.57 11.82 -9.38
CA ASN A 206 4.68 12.36 -8.02
C ASN A 206 4.98 11.26 -7.00
N TYR A 207 4.36 10.07 -7.12
CA TYR A 207 4.60 8.96 -6.21
C TYR A 207 6.00 8.38 -6.39
N LYS A 208 6.45 8.21 -7.63
CA LYS A 208 7.83 7.80 -7.94
C LYS A 208 8.83 8.77 -7.32
N TYR A 209 8.60 10.08 -7.43
CA TYR A 209 9.44 11.09 -6.79
C TYR A 209 9.37 11.03 -5.25
N PHE A 210 8.18 10.88 -4.67
CA PHE A 210 8.01 10.73 -3.22
C PHE A 210 8.82 9.54 -2.66
N LEU A 211 8.91 8.45 -3.40
CA LEU A 211 9.70 7.28 -3.01
C LEU A 211 11.22 7.54 -3.10
N SER A 212 11.69 8.45 -3.96
CA SER A 212 13.12 8.78 -4.08
C SER A 212 13.62 9.70 -2.96
N ILE A 213 12.74 10.47 -2.31
CA ILE A 213 13.08 11.27 -1.13
C ILE A 213 13.43 10.32 0.02
N PRO A 214 14.52 10.54 0.78
CA PRO A 214 14.83 9.74 1.96
C PRO A 214 13.68 9.71 2.98
N ASP A 215 13.59 8.64 3.75
CA ASP A 215 12.65 8.57 4.86
C ASP A 215 12.98 9.63 5.91
N THR A 216 11.94 10.07 6.64
CA THR A 216 12.11 11.08 7.68
C THR A 216 13.05 10.58 8.76
N ASP A 217 14.01 11.41 9.17
CA ASP A 217 14.97 11.08 10.22
C ASP A 217 14.25 10.65 11.51
N PRO A 218 14.48 9.41 11.99
CA PRO A 218 13.86 8.89 13.22
C PRO A 218 14.15 9.71 14.49
N SER A 219 15.22 10.51 14.51
CA SER A 219 15.54 11.39 15.64
C SER A 219 14.55 12.55 15.81
N LEU A 220 13.79 12.88 14.76
CA LEU A 220 12.86 14.01 14.73
C LEU A 220 11.44 13.67 15.19
N PHE A 221 11.16 12.41 15.54
CA PHE A 221 9.82 12.01 15.96
C PHE A 221 9.81 10.85 16.95
N LYS A 222 8.71 10.76 17.70
CA LYS A 222 8.43 9.63 18.60
C LYS A 222 7.57 8.60 17.89
N SER A 223 8.13 7.42 17.62
CA SER A 223 7.45 6.31 16.93
C SER A 223 6.13 5.87 17.61
N GLY A 224 6.05 5.97 18.94
CA GLY A 224 4.83 5.64 19.71
C GLY A 224 3.64 6.61 19.53
N THR A 225 3.79 7.69 18.75
CA THR A 225 2.69 8.61 18.45
C THR A 225 2.01 8.26 17.12
N VAL A 226 0.75 8.66 16.95
CA VAL A 226 0.05 8.47 15.66
C VAL A 226 0.80 9.15 14.51
N LYS A 227 1.27 10.39 14.67
CA LYS A 227 2.04 11.07 13.61
C LYS A 227 3.39 10.38 13.37
N GLY A 228 4.14 10.10 14.44
CA GLY A 228 5.48 9.54 14.36
C GLY A 228 5.52 8.13 13.75
N SER A 229 4.62 7.24 14.15
CA SER A 229 4.52 5.89 13.54
C SER A 229 4.31 5.94 12.02
N GLN A 230 3.64 6.96 11.51
CA GLN A 230 3.34 7.10 10.08
C GLN A 230 4.43 7.81 9.27
N LEU A 231 5.45 8.36 9.93
CA LEU A 231 6.67 8.82 9.28
C LEU A 231 7.67 7.68 9.03
N ILE A 232 7.42 6.50 9.60
CA ILE A 232 8.22 5.29 9.35
C ILE A 232 7.68 4.60 8.11
N ALA A 233 8.58 4.19 7.20
CA ALA A 233 8.22 3.42 6.02
C ALA A 233 7.47 2.13 6.40
N PRO A 234 6.30 1.84 5.79
CA PRO A 234 5.59 0.60 6.03
C PRO A 234 6.32 -0.58 5.37
N LEU A 235 6.48 -1.69 6.09
CA LEU A 235 7.05 -2.93 5.54
C LEU A 235 5.98 -3.99 5.22
N PHE A 236 4.73 -3.55 5.08
CA PHE A 236 3.61 -4.31 4.55
C PHE A 236 2.80 -3.40 3.63
N GLU A 237 2.82 -3.68 2.32
CA GLU A 237 2.27 -2.78 1.31
C GLU A 237 1.56 -3.51 0.16
N TYR A 238 0.49 -2.88 -0.34
CA TYR A 238 -0.25 -3.27 -1.54
C TYR A 238 -0.77 -4.71 -1.58
N SER A 239 -1.10 -5.28 -0.41
CA SER A 239 -1.63 -6.65 -0.30
C SER A 239 -2.91 -6.88 -1.12
N GLY A 240 -3.20 -8.14 -1.44
CA GLY A 240 -4.43 -8.56 -2.11
C GLY A 240 -5.72 -8.44 -1.29
N ALA A 241 -5.67 -7.83 -0.09
CA ALA A 241 -6.85 -7.66 0.77
C ALA A 241 -7.93 -6.79 0.12
N CYS A 242 -9.18 -6.98 0.58
CA CYS A 242 -10.35 -6.22 0.12
C CYS A 242 -10.18 -4.70 0.30
N ALA A 243 -10.86 -3.92 -0.55
CA ALA A 243 -10.95 -2.47 -0.39
C ALA A 243 -11.57 -2.14 0.98
N GLY A 244 -10.80 -1.47 1.85
CA GLY A 244 -11.25 -1.14 3.21
C GLY A 244 -11.13 -2.29 4.22
N CYS A 245 -10.25 -3.27 3.97
CA CYS A 245 -9.98 -4.36 4.91
C CYS A 245 -9.68 -3.83 6.33
N GLY A 246 -10.31 -4.44 7.34
CA GLY A 246 -10.15 -4.07 8.74
C GLY A 246 -8.89 -4.63 9.40
N GLU A 247 -8.16 -5.54 8.76
CA GLU A 247 -7.01 -6.23 9.37
C GLU A 247 -5.68 -5.55 9.04
N THR A 248 -5.46 -5.22 7.76
CA THR A 248 -4.13 -4.89 7.24
C THR A 248 -3.55 -3.57 7.75
N ALA A 249 -4.38 -2.63 8.20
CA ALA A 249 -3.90 -1.42 8.85
C ALA A 249 -3.14 -1.72 10.16
N TYR A 250 -3.55 -2.77 10.89
CA TYR A 250 -2.86 -3.23 12.09
C TYR A 250 -1.53 -3.91 11.74
N VAL A 251 -1.52 -4.79 10.74
CA VAL A 251 -0.29 -5.45 10.26
C VAL A 251 0.72 -4.40 9.77
N LYS A 252 0.27 -3.43 8.97
CA LYS A 252 1.10 -2.30 8.52
C LYS A 252 1.72 -1.55 9.69
N LEU A 253 0.92 -1.17 10.70
CA LEU A 253 1.43 -0.48 11.89
C LEU A 253 2.45 -1.33 12.66
N LEU A 254 2.21 -2.63 12.83
CA LEU A 254 3.16 -3.56 13.44
C LEU A 254 4.50 -3.53 12.70
N THR A 255 4.47 -3.56 11.37
CA THR A 255 5.70 -3.50 10.57
C THR A 255 6.43 -2.15 10.67
N GLN A 256 5.71 -1.05 10.85
CA GLN A 256 6.32 0.27 11.07
C GLN A 256 7.03 0.35 12.43
N LEU A 257 6.54 -0.37 13.45
CA LEU A 257 7.13 -0.31 14.79
C LEU A 257 8.24 -1.34 15.02
N PHE A 258 8.13 -2.53 14.40
CA PHE A 258 8.98 -3.68 14.71
C PHE A 258 9.46 -4.46 13.48
N GLY A 259 9.14 -4.00 12.27
CA GLY A 259 9.33 -4.79 11.05
C GLY A 259 10.79 -5.06 10.70
N ASP A 260 11.74 -4.26 11.17
CA ASP A 260 13.18 -4.48 11.00
C ASP A 260 13.70 -5.76 11.68
N ARG A 261 12.93 -6.32 12.62
CA ARG A 261 13.29 -7.48 13.44
C ARG A 261 12.13 -8.42 13.74
N ALA A 262 11.02 -8.31 13.01
CA ALA A 262 9.83 -9.13 13.23
C ALA A 262 9.98 -10.52 12.62
N MET A 263 9.55 -11.54 13.34
CA MET A 263 9.30 -12.89 12.84
C MET A 263 7.82 -13.20 12.98
N ILE A 264 7.17 -13.55 11.87
CA ILE A 264 5.72 -13.74 11.78
C ILE A 264 5.46 -15.21 11.40
N GLY A 265 4.98 -15.98 12.38
CA GLY A 265 4.20 -17.19 12.13
C GLY A 265 2.74 -16.81 11.94
N ASN A 266 2.17 -17.12 10.78
CA ASN A 266 0.83 -16.69 10.40
C ASN A 266 -0.10 -17.90 10.28
N ALA A 267 -1.23 -17.88 10.97
CA ALA A 267 -2.27 -18.91 10.81
C ALA A 267 -2.89 -18.83 9.41
N THR A 268 -3.38 -19.95 8.90
CA THR A 268 -4.13 -19.95 7.65
C THR A 268 -5.45 -19.17 7.81
N GLY A 269 -5.75 -18.29 6.87
CA GLY A 269 -6.95 -17.44 6.91
C GLY A 269 -6.80 -16.23 5.99
N CYS A 270 -7.65 -15.21 6.14
CA CYS A 270 -7.52 -13.99 5.34
C CYS A 270 -6.11 -13.42 5.40
N SER A 271 -5.47 -13.45 6.58
CA SER A 271 -4.11 -12.96 6.78
C SER A 271 -3.02 -13.74 6.04
N SER A 272 -3.18 -15.05 5.83
CA SER A 272 -2.26 -15.79 4.96
C SER A 272 -2.55 -15.57 3.49
N ILE A 273 -3.83 -15.37 3.11
CA ILE A 273 -4.20 -15.10 1.72
C ILE A 273 -3.69 -13.72 1.27
N TYR A 274 -4.03 -12.64 1.97
CA TYR A 274 -3.49 -11.34 1.58
C TYR A 274 -2.01 -11.19 1.91
N GLY A 275 -1.47 -11.99 2.84
CA GLY A 275 -0.09 -11.93 3.33
C GLY A 275 0.91 -12.76 2.54
N GLY A 276 0.45 -13.76 1.78
CA GLY A 276 1.34 -14.70 1.09
C GLY A 276 0.67 -15.51 -0.04
N ASN A 277 -0.44 -15.05 -0.63
CA ASN A 277 -0.98 -15.67 -1.83
C ASN A 277 -0.13 -15.33 -3.06
N LEU A 278 0.59 -16.33 -3.55
CA LEU A 278 1.46 -16.24 -4.72
C LEU A 278 0.67 -15.77 -5.96
N PRO A 279 1.31 -15.01 -6.89
CA PRO A 279 2.75 -14.89 -7.06
C PRO A 279 3.41 -13.68 -6.38
N THR A 280 2.65 -12.88 -5.64
CA THR A 280 3.13 -11.63 -5.03
C THR A 280 3.03 -11.63 -3.51
N THR A 281 3.95 -10.94 -2.85
CA THR A 281 4.07 -10.89 -1.39
C THR A 281 4.15 -9.43 -0.91
N PRO A 282 3.33 -9.02 0.08
CA PRO A 282 3.23 -7.63 0.53
C PRO A 282 4.28 -7.22 1.58
N TYR A 283 4.88 -8.17 2.27
CA TYR A 283 5.93 -7.89 3.25
C TYR A 283 7.19 -7.45 2.51
N THR A 284 7.75 -6.28 2.83
CA THR A 284 8.90 -5.71 2.13
C THR A 284 10.06 -5.42 3.09
N LYS A 285 11.13 -4.79 2.60
CA LYS A 285 12.36 -4.48 3.34
C LYS A 285 12.57 -2.98 3.45
N ASN A 286 13.23 -2.55 4.51
CA ASN A 286 13.71 -1.19 4.69
C ASN A 286 14.98 -0.94 3.85
N ALA A 287 15.53 0.28 3.92
CA ALA A 287 16.75 0.66 3.22
C ALA A 287 17.99 -0.19 3.59
N ASP A 288 18.04 -0.76 4.80
CA ASP A 288 19.11 -1.66 5.25
C ASP A 288 18.91 -3.11 4.77
N GLY A 289 17.88 -3.38 3.97
CA GLY A 289 17.52 -4.71 3.51
C GLY A 289 16.86 -5.60 4.59
N ARG A 290 16.45 -5.03 5.72
CA ARG A 290 15.76 -5.72 6.81
C ARG A 290 14.25 -5.60 6.69
N GLY A 291 13.54 -6.68 7.00
CA GLY A 291 12.08 -6.66 6.99
C GLY A 291 11.52 -7.89 7.70
N PRO A 292 10.18 -7.97 7.83
CA PRO A 292 9.55 -9.08 8.51
C PRO A 292 9.88 -10.40 7.82
N ILE A 293 10.29 -11.40 8.59
CA ILE A 293 10.27 -12.78 8.14
C ILE A 293 8.81 -13.25 8.28
N TRP A 294 8.27 -13.85 7.23
CA TRP A 294 6.90 -14.35 7.22
C TRP A 294 6.86 -15.82 6.82
N SER A 295 6.08 -16.62 7.55
CA SER A 295 5.78 -17.99 7.18
C SER A 295 4.41 -18.40 7.67
N ASN A 296 3.72 -19.22 6.88
CA ASN A 296 2.47 -19.86 7.21
C ASN A 296 2.70 -21.37 7.22
N SER A 297 2.50 -21.98 8.39
CA SER A 297 2.54 -23.44 8.55
C SER A 297 1.16 -24.00 8.17
N LEU A 298 0.30 -24.28 9.15
CA LEU A 298 -1.05 -24.75 8.93
C LEU A 298 -2.07 -23.83 9.62
N PHE A 299 -3.34 -24.25 9.58
CA PHE A 299 -4.41 -23.48 10.19
C PHE A 299 -4.40 -23.63 11.72
N GLU A 300 -4.15 -24.85 12.16
CA GLU A 300 -4.33 -25.34 13.52
C GLU A 300 -3.10 -25.20 14.41
N ASP A 301 -1.91 -24.92 13.84
CA ASP A 301 -0.62 -25.02 14.55
C ASP A 301 0.13 -23.68 14.70
N CYS A 302 -0.52 -22.55 14.41
CA CYS A 302 0.15 -21.25 14.32
C CYS A 302 0.90 -20.87 15.61
N ALA A 303 0.35 -21.19 16.78
CA ALA A 303 0.93 -20.82 18.06
C ALA A 303 2.20 -21.64 18.35
N GLU A 304 2.11 -22.95 18.13
CA GLU A 304 3.19 -23.92 18.28
C GLU A 304 4.32 -23.66 17.28
N PHE A 305 3.95 -23.35 16.03
CA PHE A 305 4.89 -22.97 14.99
C PHE A 305 5.67 -21.70 15.36
N ALA A 306 4.97 -20.64 15.79
CA ALA A 306 5.60 -19.40 16.25
C ALA A 306 6.42 -19.61 17.54
N MET A 307 6.00 -20.50 18.43
CA MET A 307 6.77 -20.91 19.61
C MET A 307 8.09 -21.58 19.21
N GLY A 308 8.08 -22.46 18.20
CA GLY A 308 9.28 -23.06 17.64
C GLY A 308 10.27 -22.02 17.08
N MET A 309 9.76 -21.00 16.38
CA MET A 309 10.59 -19.86 15.94
C MET A 309 11.23 -19.15 17.14
N ARG A 310 10.46 -18.88 18.20
CA ARG A 310 10.96 -18.19 19.38
C ARG A 310 12.04 -18.99 20.11
N LEU A 311 11.83 -20.29 20.32
CA LEU A 311 12.81 -21.18 20.95
C LEU A 311 14.13 -21.21 20.18
N THR A 312 14.06 -21.17 18.85
CA THR A 312 15.24 -21.09 17.98
C THR A 312 16.02 -19.79 18.22
N VAL A 313 15.34 -18.64 18.26
CA VAL A 313 15.95 -17.34 18.56
C VAL A 313 16.62 -17.34 19.94
N ASP A 314 15.96 -17.90 20.96
CA ASP A 314 16.52 -17.98 22.31
C ASP A 314 17.79 -18.85 22.35
N LYS A 315 17.80 -19.98 21.63
CA LYS A 315 18.98 -20.84 21.54
C LYS A 315 20.14 -20.16 20.81
N PHE A 316 19.88 -19.50 19.68
CA PHE A 316 20.91 -18.77 18.94
C PHE A 316 21.47 -17.59 19.75
N LYS A 317 20.61 -16.86 20.46
CA LYS A 317 21.06 -15.79 21.38
C LYS A 317 21.98 -16.35 22.45
N ARG A 318 21.60 -17.46 23.09
CA ARG A 318 22.44 -18.12 24.10
C ARG A 318 23.80 -18.53 23.53
N TYR A 319 23.80 -19.20 22.38
CA TYR A 319 25.04 -19.64 21.73
C TYR A 319 25.95 -18.46 21.37
N ALA A 320 25.40 -17.38 20.84
CA ALA A 320 26.17 -16.16 20.55
C ALA A 320 26.81 -15.55 21.81
N LEU A 321 26.08 -15.51 22.93
CA LEU A 321 26.61 -15.02 24.20
C LEU A 321 27.73 -15.92 24.76
N GLU A 322 27.57 -17.24 24.64
CA GLU A 322 28.60 -18.21 25.05
C GLU A 322 29.90 -17.96 24.27
N LEU A 323 29.83 -17.78 22.94
CA LEU A 323 31.00 -17.49 22.10
C LEU A 323 31.70 -16.18 22.45
N LEU A 324 30.95 -15.13 22.84
CA LEU A 324 31.55 -13.85 23.25
C LEU A 324 32.39 -14.00 24.53
N VAL A 325 31.92 -14.78 25.49
CA VAL A 325 32.65 -15.04 26.74
C VAL A 325 33.94 -15.82 26.48
N PHE A 326 33.89 -16.85 25.62
CA PHE A 326 35.10 -17.60 25.25
C PHE A 326 36.13 -16.73 24.50
N SER A 327 35.69 -15.78 23.69
CA SER A 327 36.58 -14.88 22.94
C SER A 327 37.31 -13.84 23.79
N HIS A 328 36.92 -13.63 25.05
CA HIS A 328 37.60 -12.72 25.99
C HIS A 328 38.46 -13.46 27.03
N ALA A 329 38.37 -14.79 27.08
CA ALA A 329 39.20 -15.64 27.93
C ALA A 329 40.42 -16.23 27.18
N SER A 330 40.58 -15.88 25.90
CA SER A 330 41.71 -16.22 25.01
C SER A 330 42.54 -14.97 24.75
#